data_AF-A0A926TW54-F1
#
_entry.id   AF-A0A926TW54-F1
#
_cell.length_a   1.000
_cell.length_b   1.000
_cell.length_c   1.000
_cell.angle_alpha   90.00
_cell.angle_beta   90.00
_cell.angle_gamma   90.00
#
_symmetry.space_group_name_H-M   'P 1'
#
loop_
_entity.id
_entity.type
_entity.pdbx_description
1 polymer ?
#
loop_
_entity_poly.entity_id
_entity_poly.type
_entity_poly.pdbx_seq_one_letter_code
_entity_poly.pdbx_strand_id
1 'polypeptide(L)'
;MEPLPLQSDLNPYLPEPHDRRNPNAWDALYVDQAIPVDLVAKGYMIRDLRNWTRSYLLLPIAFIANVLLAIIMTVKRLLPFQFSNYTLMHRSAAWFLNTFASPEACYLIVRHICLGSNIVNFLIDNGPDPTIEKSKLYPSTINDLAENAFLEHDLILYNFVLDYSKAQRENPHWIQQVQARGLSFDSIKSVQVDIDFTKRRWLRILDLESSIELFKVFYSLCLTSDEFERAVLSLEFDENFGCYVSALTGDYNWNHVITNRHPLAPESSFSSARNLMLHGIISEYLHRYLELRKEMAVSGKG
;
A
#
# COMPACT_ATOMS: atom_id res chain seq x y z
N MET A 1 -3.90 32.78 -21.76
CA MET A 1 -3.91 32.42 -20.32
C MET A 1 -5.14 31.56 -20.14
N GLU A 2 -4.95 30.26 -20.26
CA GLU A 2 -6.01 29.27 -20.07
C GLU A 2 -6.33 29.23 -18.57
N PRO A 3 -7.60 29.22 -18.16
CA PRO A 3 -7.91 29.18 -16.74
C PRO A 3 -7.45 27.82 -16.20
N LEU A 4 -6.56 27.85 -15.21
CA LEU A 4 -6.29 26.69 -14.36
C LEU A 4 -7.64 26.13 -13.87
N PRO A 5 -7.89 24.82 -14.01
CA PRO A 5 -9.13 24.24 -13.51
C PRO A 5 -9.25 24.51 -12.00
N LEU A 6 -10.41 25.03 -11.61
CA LEU A 6 -10.78 25.31 -10.22
C LEU A 6 -10.62 24.04 -9.38
N GLN A 7 -9.87 24.14 -8.29
CA GLN A 7 -9.60 23.08 -7.31
C GLN A 7 -10.86 22.49 -6.61
N SER A 8 -12.06 22.94 -6.97
CA SER A 8 -13.33 22.42 -6.42
C SER A 8 -13.76 21.06 -6.99
N ASP A 9 -13.13 20.57 -8.06
CA ASP A 9 -13.37 19.23 -8.63
C ASP A 9 -12.44 18.13 -8.04
N LEU A 10 -11.64 18.46 -7.02
CA LEU A 10 -10.57 17.59 -6.50
C LEU A 10 -11.01 16.58 -5.43
N ASN A 11 -12.22 16.70 -4.87
CA ASN A 11 -12.65 15.82 -3.79
C ASN A 11 -13.52 14.68 -4.34
N PRO A 12 -13.04 13.43 -4.34
CA PRO A 12 -13.81 12.32 -4.91
C PRO A 12 -15.06 11.97 -4.10
N TYR A 13 -15.19 12.48 -2.87
CA TYR A 13 -16.31 12.20 -1.97
C TYR A 13 -16.90 13.49 -1.39
N LEU A 14 -18.21 13.67 -1.56
CA LEU A 14 -18.95 14.79 -0.99
C LEU A 14 -19.95 14.26 0.05
N PRO A 15 -19.81 14.64 1.34
CA PRO A 15 -20.76 14.24 2.37
C PRO A 15 -22.18 14.74 2.09
N GLU A 16 -23.17 13.94 2.49
CA GLU A 16 -24.58 14.31 2.39
C GLU A 16 -25.00 15.22 3.57
N PRO A 17 -26.13 15.95 3.48
CA PRO A 17 -26.66 16.69 4.61
C PRO A 17 -26.93 15.78 5.82
N HIS A 18 -26.39 16.16 6.98
CA HIS A 18 -26.45 15.34 8.20
C HIS A 18 -27.90 15.16 8.71
N ASP A 19 -28.39 13.92 8.66
CA ASP A 19 -29.62 13.49 9.32
C ASP A 19 -29.31 12.82 10.67
N ARG A 20 -29.69 13.48 11.78
CA ARG A 20 -29.49 12.94 13.14
C ARG A 20 -30.26 11.65 13.43
N ARG A 21 -31.35 11.38 12.70
CA ARG A 21 -32.16 10.16 12.88
C ARG A 21 -31.68 9.01 12.00
N ASN A 22 -30.87 9.30 10.98
CA ASN A 22 -30.30 8.31 10.07
C ASN A 22 -28.90 8.76 9.62
N PRO A 23 -27.90 8.73 10.51
CA PRO A 23 -26.56 9.22 10.18
C PRO A 23 -25.93 8.36 9.08
N ASN A 24 -25.33 9.00 8.08
CA ASN A 24 -24.61 8.31 7.02
C ASN A 24 -23.25 7.82 7.55
N ALA A 25 -23.05 6.50 7.58
CA ALA A 25 -21.85 5.88 8.13
C ALA A 25 -20.57 6.25 7.33
N TRP A 26 -20.70 6.42 6.01
CA TRP A 26 -19.57 6.78 5.15
C TRP A 26 -19.16 8.23 5.34
N ASP A 27 -20.12 9.13 5.56
CA ASP A 27 -19.84 10.52 5.90
C ASP A 27 -19.11 10.61 7.23
N ALA A 28 -19.54 9.85 8.24
CA ALA A 28 -18.86 9.77 9.53
C ALA A 28 -17.41 9.30 9.37
N LEU A 29 -17.17 8.25 8.57
CA LEU A 29 -15.82 7.80 8.27
C LEU A 29 -15.02 8.86 7.53
N TYR A 30 -15.61 9.55 6.54
CA TYR A 30 -14.91 10.56 5.74
C TYR A 30 -14.49 11.78 6.55
N VAL A 31 -15.41 12.35 7.35
CA VAL A 31 -15.18 13.58 8.12
C VAL A 31 -14.31 13.37 9.35
N ASP A 32 -14.24 12.14 9.88
CA ASP A 32 -13.36 11.83 11.00
C ASP A 32 -11.89 12.16 10.68
N GLN A 33 -11.20 12.84 11.59
CA GLN A 33 -9.78 13.17 11.44
C GLN A 33 -8.96 12.62 12.62
N ALA A 34 -9.54 11.70 13.41
CA ALA A 34 -8.85 11.12 14.56
C ALA A 34 -7.64 10.28 14.11
N ILE A 35 -7.75 9.61 12.95
CA ILE A 35 -6.64 8.96 12.27
C ILE A 35 -6.32 9.75 10.99
N PRO A 36 -5.09 10.26 10.82
CA PRO A 36 -4.74 11.09 9.68
C PRO A 36 -4.67 10.27 8.40
N VAL A 37 -5.38 10.70 7.36
CA VAL A 37 -5.36 10.12 6.00
C VAL A 37 -5.42 11.26 4.99
N ASP A 38 -4.79 11.11 3.84
CA ASP A 38 -5.02 12.01 2.72
C ASP A 38 -6.50 12.01 2.31
N LEU A 39 -7.11 13.19 2.17
CA LEU A 39 -8.55 13.33 1.95
C LEU A 39 -8.99 12.80 0.57
N VAL A 40 -8.12 12.89 -0.44
CA VAL A 40 -8.42 12.37 -1.78
C VAL A 40 -8.37 10.85 -1.76
N ALA A 41 -7.32 10.26 -1.20
CA ALA A 41 -7.20 8.82 -1.01
C ALA A 41 -8.37 8.27 -0.18
N LYS A 42 -8.73 8.95 0.91
CA LYS A 42 -9.86 8.57 1.76
C LYS A 42 -11.18 8.56 1.01
N GLY A 43 -11.45 9.57 0.17
CA GLY A 43 -12.66 9.60 -0.62
C GLY A 43 -12.71 8.50 -1.70
N TYR A 44 -11.59 8.19 -2.35
CA TYR A 44 -11.53 7.04 -3.26
C TYR A 44 -11.67 5.69 -2.54
N MET A 45 -11.08 5.54 -1.35
CA MET A 45 -11.24 4.35 -0.51
C MET A 45 -12.70 4.13 -0.12
N ILE A 46 -13.42 5.18 0.28
CA ILE A 46 -14.85 5.07 0.60
C ILE A 46 -15.67 4.68 -0.65
N ARG A 47 -15.36 5.25 -1.82
CA ARG A 47 -16.03 4.87 -3.08
C ARG A 47 -15.79 3.41 -3.44
N ASP A 48 -14.56 2.94 -3.28
CA ASP A 48 -14.20 1.53 -3.49
C ASP A 48 -14.92 0.61 -2.50
N LEU A 49 -14.96 0.97 -1.22
CA LEU A 49 -15.69 0.23 -0.18
C LEU A 49 -17.22 0.21 -0.39
N ARG A 50 -17.77 1.23 -1.03
CA ARG A 50 -19.20 1.30 -1.42
C ARG A 50 -19.52 0.55 -2.71
N ASN A 51 -18.52 -0.02 -3.38
CA ASN A 51 -18.73 -0.72 -4.64
C ASN A 51 -19.61 -1.98 -4.42
N TRP A 52 -20.56 -2.21 -5.32
CA TRP A 52 -21.48 -3.32 -5.23
C TRP A 52 -20.78 -4.68 -5.33
N THR A 53 -19.64 -4.77 -6.05
CA THR A 53 -18.88 -6.04 -6.14
C THR A 53 -18.40 -6.46 -4.77
N ARG A 54 -18.03 -5.50 -3.91
CA ARG A 54 -17.64 -5.78 -2.54
C ARG A 54 -18.79 -6.39 -1.75
N SER A 55 -19.98 -5.80 -1.84
CA SER A 55 -21.14 -6.24 -1.06
C SER A 55 -21.71 -7.58 -1.51
N TYR A 56 -21.67 -7.87 -2.82
CA TYR A 56 -22.37 -9.02 -3.39
C TYR A 56 -21.46 -10.10 -3.98
N LEU A 57 -20.29 -9.73 -4.50
CA LEU A 57 -19.38 -10.65 -5.19
C LEU A 57 -18.15 -11.04 -4.39
N LEU A 58 -17.75 -10.26 -3.36
CA LEU A 58 -16.54 -10.56 -2.60
C LEU A 58 -16.57 -11.97 -2.00
N LEU A 59 -17.69 -12.37 -1.37
CA LEU A 59 -17.80 -13.69 -0.76
C LEU A 59 -17.65 -14.85 -1.77
N PRO A 60 -18.41 -14.89 -2.89
CA PRO A 60 -18.20 -15.95 -3.88
C PRO A 60 -16.84 -15.86 -4.58
N ILE A 61 -16.31 -14.66 -4.83
CA ILE A 61 -14.96 -14.47 -5.39
C ILE A 61 -13.90 -15.06 -4.46
N ALA A 62 -13.92 -14.68 -3.18
CA ALA A 62 -12.96 -15.15 -2.19
C ALA A 62 -13.04 -16.67 -2.02
N PHE A 63 -14.25 -17.25 -2.02
CA PHE A 63 -14.41 -18.70 -1.96
C PHE A 63 -13.73 -19.39 -3.16
N ILE A 64 -14.04 -18.96 -4.39
CA ILE A 64 -13.46 -19.55 -5.61
C ILE A 64 -11.94 -19.35 -5.63
N ALA A 65 -11.48 -18.13 -5.34
CA ALA A 65 -10.07 -17.79 -5.32
C ALA A 65 -9.28 -18.62 -4.30
N ASN A 66 -9.83 -18.81 -3.10
CA ASN A 66 -9.20 -19.63 -2.06
C ASN A 66 -9.16 -21.11 -2.43
N VAL A 67 -10.21 -21.65 -3.07
CA VAL A 67 -10.20 -23.03 -3.58
C VAL A 67 -9.13 -23.19 -4.65
N LEU A 68 -9.04 -22.26 -5.61
CA LEU A 68 -8.02 -22.29 -6.66
C LEU A 68 -6.62 -22.14 -6.06
N LEU A 69 -6.43 -21.23 -5.11
CA LEU A 69 -5.17 -21.04 -4.40
C LEU A 69 -4.73 -22.31 -3.69
N ALA A 70 -5.64 -22.98 -2.96
CA ALA A 70 -5.35 -24.25 -2.30
C ALA A 70 -4.89 -25.30 -3.30
N ILE A 71 -5.61 -25.44 -4.43
CA ILE A 71 -5.23 -26.38 -5.49
C ILE A 71 -3.84 -26.05 -6.05
N ILE A 72 -3.58 -24.79 -6.40
CA ILE A 72 -2.30 -24.35 -6.96
C ILE A 72 -1.16 -24.62 -5.98
N MET A 73 -1.30 -24.20 -4.72
CA MET A 73 -0.28 -24.38 -3.69
C MET A 73 -0.02 -25.87 -3.40
N THR A 74 -1.08 -26.69 -3.31
CA THR A 74 -0.92 -28.14 -3.11
C THR A 74 -0.22 -28.78 -4.30
N VAL A 75 -0.66 -28.52 -5.53
CA VAL A 75 -0.04 -29.08 -6.74
C VAL A 75 1.42 -28.65 -6.84
N LYS A 76 1.72 -27.36 -6.66
CA LYS A 76 3.09 -26.86 -6.72
C LYS A 76 3.99 -27.48 -5.66
N ARG A 77 3.51 -27.70 -4.44
CA ARG A 77 4.30 -28.38 -3.39
C ARG A 77 4.54 -29.86 -3.66
N LEU A 78 3.67 -30.52 -4.43
CA LEU A 78 3.82 -31.93 -4.79
C LEU A 78 4.67 -32.16 -6.05
N LEU A 79 4.86 -31.14 -6.89
CA LEU A 79 5.71 -31.23 -8.06
C LEU A 79 7.20 -31.31 -7.66
N PRO A 80 8.01 -32.17 -8.32
CA PRO A 80 9.43 -32.31 -8.01
C PRO A 80 10.29 -31.14 -8.51
N PHE A 81 9.69 -30.12 -9.13
CA PHE A 81 10.34 -28.91 -9.61
C PHE A 81 9.44 -27.70 -9.36
N GLN A 82 10.06 -26.52 -9.22
CA GLN A 82 9.35 -25.23 -9.17
C GLN A 82 9.59 -24.45 -10.46
N PHE A 83 8.70 -23.52 -10.77
CA PHE A 83 8.83 -22.64 -11.92
C PHE A 83 8.26 -21.26 -11.61
N SER A 84 8.79 -20.24 -12.28
CA SER A 84 8.24 -18.88 -12.29
C SER A 84 8.22 -18.33 -13.71
N ASN A 85 7.30 -17.40 -13.98
CA ASN A 85 7.16 -16.69 -15.24
C ASN A 85 6.75 -15.24 -14.99
N TYR A 86 7.74 -14.39 -14.74
CA TYR A 86 7.55 -12.98 -14.40
C TYR A 86 6.88 -12.19 -15.53
N THR A 87 7.26 -12.45 -16.79
CA THR A 87 6.65 -11.77 -17.95
C THR A 87 5.16 -12.05 -18.05
N LEU A 88 4.75 -13.31 -17.85
CA LEU A 88 3.33 -13.66 -17.83
C LEU A 88 2.63 -13.02 -16.63
N MET A 89 3.27 -13.04 -15.45
CA MET A 89 2.75 -12.46 -14.21
C MET A 89 2.44 -10.97 -14.39
N HIS A 90 3.42 -10.16 -14.80
CA HIS A 90 3.25 -8.71 -14.96
C HIS A 90 2.27 -8.34 -16.07
N ARG A 91 2.31 -9.04 -17.21
CA ARG A 91 1.34 -8.78 -18.29
C ARG A 91 -0.08 -9.14 -17.89
N SER A 92 -0.27 -10.25 -17.17
CA SER A 92 -1.58 -10.67 -16.68
C SER A 92 -2.11 -9.70 -15.62
N ALA A 93 -1.23 -9.21 -14.73
CA ALA A 93 -1.56 -8.20 -13.74
C ALA A 93 -2.07 -6.90 -14.40
N ALA A 94 -1.27 -6.34 -15.32
CA ALA A 94 -1.62 -5.11 -16.00
C ALA A 94 -2.88 -5.24 -16.86
N TRP A 95 -3.03 -6.38 -17.56
CA TRP A 95 -4.25 -6.67 -18.30
C TRP A 95 -5.47 -6.76 -17.38
N PHE A 96 -5.35 -7.47 -16.25
CA PHE A 96 -6.42 -7.64 -15.28
C PHE A 96 -6.85 -6.28 -14.69
N LEU A 97 -5.90 -5.46 -14.25
CA LEU A 97 -6.19 -4.14 -13.70
C LEU A 97 -6.83 -3.19 -14.73
N ASN A 98 -6.34 -3.20 -15.97
CA ASN A 98 -6.92 -2.39 -17.05
C ASN A 98 -8.31 -2.86 -17.52
N THR A 99 -8.66 -4.12 -17.25
CA THR A 99 -9.89 -4.74 -17.78
C THR A 99 -10.99 -4.85 -16.73
N PHE A 100 -10.65 -5.27 -15.51
CA PHE A 100 -11.63 -5.63 -14.48
C PHE A 100 -11.64 -4.72 -13.24
N ALA A 101 -10.48 -4.22 -12.82
CA ALA A 101 -10.41 -3.37 -11.63
C ALA A 101 -11.03 -1.98 -11.88
N SER A 102 -11.77 -1.51 -10.89
CA SER A 102 -12.34 -0.16 -10.90
C SER A 102 -11.24 0.91 -10.91
N PRO A 103 -11.49 2.11 -11.45
CA PRO A 103 -10.55 3.23 -11.39
C PRO A 103 -10.11 3.56 -9.95
N GLU A 104 -11.03 3.51 -9.00
CA GLU A 104 -10.75 3.71 -7.58
C GLU A 104 -9.74 2.68 -7.05
N ALA A 105 -9.93 1.39 -7.32
CA ALA A 105 -8.97 0.35 -6.95
C ALA A 105 -7.59 0.58 -7.61
N CYS A 106 -7.56 0.91 -8.91
CA CYS A 106 -6.31 1.18 -9.61
C CYS A 106 -5.56 2.39 -9.03
N TYR A 107 -6.27 3.45 -8.66
CA TYR A 107 -5.70 4.62 -8.00
C TYR A 107 -5.03 4.22 -6.68
N LEU A 108 -5.73 3.46 -5.84
CA LEU A 108 -5.21 3.03 -4.54
C LEU A 108 -3.98 2.14 -4.68
N ILE A 109 -3.95 1.23 -5.66
CA ILE A 109 -2.80 0.35 -5.93
C ILE A 109 -1.57 1.15 -6.36
N VAL A 110 -1.69 2.01 -7.37
CA VAL A 110 -0.56 2.81 -7.90
C VAL A 110 -0.04 3.74 -6.82
N ARG A 111 -0.95 4.40 -6.08
CA ARG A 111 -0.61 5.29 -4.98
C ARG A 111 0.18 4.57 -3.90
N HIS A 112 -0.31 3.42 -3.44
CA HIS A 112 0.30 2.64 -2.37
C HIS A 112 1.79 2.35 -2.62
N ILE A 113 2.14 1.95 -3.84
CA ILE A 113 3.52 1.64 -4.21
C ILE A 113 4.42 2.88 -4.07
N CYS A 114 3.96 4.04 -4.53
CA CYS A 114 4.69 5.30 -4.36
C CYS A 114 4.86 5.69 -2.88
N LEU A 115 3.84 5.47 -2.05
CA LEU A 115 3.94 5.75 -0.62
C LEU A 115 4.95 4.83 0.06
N GLY A 116 4.96 3.54 -0.28
CA GLY A 116 5.98 2.60 0.19
C GLY A 116 7.39 3.10 -0.10
N SER A 117 7.66 3.59 -1.32
CA SER A 117 8.95 4.16 -1.69
C SER A 117 9.30 5.43 -0.91
N ASN A 118 8.35 6.34 -0.69
CA ASN A 118 8.57 7.52 0.14
C ASN A 118 8.97 7.14 1.58
N ILE A 119 8.28 6.16 2.16
CA ILE A 119 8.51 5.70 3.54
C ILE A 119 9.88 5.04 3.68
N VAL A 120 10.21 4.08 2.80
CA VAL A 120 11.52 3.43 2.76
C VAL A 120 12.63 4.48 2.63
N ASN A 121 12.49 5.40 1.67
CA ASN A 121 13.53 6.41 1.43
C ASN A 121 13.67 7.41 2.58
N PHE A 122 12.57 7.76 3.26
CA PHE A 122 12.62 8.54 4.50
C PHE A 122 13.39 7.82 5.61
N LEU A 123 13.16 6.51 5.78
CA LEU A 123 13.90 5.72 6.75
C LEU A 123 15.39 5.63 6.40
N ILE A 124 15.75 5.50 5.12
CA ILE A 124 17.15 5.50 4.67
C ILE A 124 17.81 6.87 4.94
N ASP A 125 17.16 7.97 4.54
CA ASP A 125 17.69 9.33 4.73
C ASP A 125 17.96 9.68 6.20
N ASN A 126 17.11 9.16 7.07
CA ASN A 126 17.18 9.37 8.50
C ASN A 126 17.82 8.18 9.24
N GLY A 127 18.31 7.18 8.52
CA GLY A 127 18.76 5.92 9.07
C GLY A 127 20.22 5.93 9.57
N PRO A 128 20.71 4.75 9.99
CA PRO A 128 22.11 4.53 10.36
C PRO A 128 23.09 4.64 9.20
N ASP A 129 22.64 4.39 7.97
CA ASP A 129 23.46 4.46 6.77
C ASP A 129 22.64 5.02 5.60
N PRO A 130 22.85 6.28 5.19
CA PRO A 130 22.15 6.88 4.06
C PRO A 130 22.64 6.37 2.69
N THR A 131 23.64 5.48 2.65
CA THR A 131 24.16 4.87 1.42
C THR A 131 23.41 3.60 1.00
N ILE A 132 22.52 3.07 1.86
CA ILE A 132 21.59 2.00 1.49
C ILE A 132 20.83 2.38 0.22
N GLU A 133 20.64 1.42 -0.70
CA GLU A 133 19.99 1.70 -1.97
C GLU A 133 18.54 2.17 -1.75
N LYS A 134 18.24 3.37 -2.28
CA LYS A 134 16.89 3.93 -2.25
C LYS A 134 15.98 3.26 -3.25
N SER A 135 14.70 3.14 -2.85
CA SER A 135 13.63 2.74 -3.74
C SER A 135 13.41 3.78 -4.85
N LYS A 136 13.33 3.30 -6.08
CA LYS A 136 13.06 4.10 -7.29
C LYS A 136 11.63 3.88 -7.83
N LEU A 137 10.79 3.17 -7.08
CA LEU A 137 9.52 2.66 -7.55
C LEU A 137 8.40 3.73 -7.43
N TYR A 138 8.26 4.57 -8.44
CA TYR A 138 7.25 5.64 -8.50
C TYR A 138 6.35 5.51 -9.74
N PRO A 139 5.53 4.45 -9.83
CA PRO A 139 4.59 4.29 -10.93
C PRO A 139 3.54 5.40 -10.91
N SER A 140 3.19 5.90 -12.09
CA SER A 140 2.13 6.89 -12.28
C SER A 140 0.88 6.29 -12.90
N THR A 141 1.04 5.22 -13.71
CA THR A 141 -0.05 4.52 -14.40
C THR A 141 -0.09 3.03 -14.07
N ILE A 142 -1.15 2.34 -14.50
CA ILE A 142 -1.25 0.87 -14.41
C ILE A 142 -0.18 0.19 -15.29
N ASN A 143 0.19 0.79 -16.42
CA ASN A 143 1.17 0.18 -17.33
C ASN A 143 2.57 0.19 -16.71
N ASP A 144 2.89 1.22 -15.92
CA ASP A 144 4.15 1.30 -15.17
C ASP A 144 4.27 0.13 -14.17
N LEU A 145 3.13 -0.41 -13.69
CA LEU A 145 3.13 -1.59 -12.81
C LEU A 145 3.51 -2.90 -13.54
N ALA A 146 3.36 -2.92 -14.87
CA ALA A 146 3.72 -4.06 -15.71
C ALA A 146 5.25 -4.20 -15.86
N GLU A 147 6.01 -3.16 -15.53
CA GLU A 147 7.47 -3.13 -15.59
C GLU A 147 8.07 -3.55 -14.24
N ASN A 148 7.73 -4.75 -13.78
CA ASN A 148 8.24 -5.42 -12.57
C ASN A 148 7.78 -4.90 -11.20
N ALA A 149 6.98 -3.83 -11.13
CA ALA A 149 6.65 -3.17 -9.87
C ALA A 149 6.11 -4.07 -8.75
N PHE A 150 5.28 -5.06 -9.07
CA PHE A 150 4.70 -5.97 -8.06
C PHE A 150 5.76 -6.81 -7.33
N LEU A 151 6.75 -7.32 -8.08
CA LEU A 151 7.83 -8.14 -7.51
C LEU A 151 8.89 -7.24 -6.87
N GLU A 152 9.26 -6.15 -7.53
CA GLU A 152 10.28 -5.23 -6.99
C GLU A 152 9.85 -4.63 -5.66
N HIS A 153 8.56 -4.34 -5.49
CA HIS A 153 8.03 -3.82 -4.23
C HIS A 153 8.37 -4.72 -3.03
N ASP A 154 8.10 -6.02 -3.12
CA ASP A 154 8.38 -6.93 -2.01
C ASP A 154 9.88 -7.11 -1.76
N LEU A 155 10.70 -7.20 -2.81
CA LEU A 155 12.15 -7.33 -2.72
C LEU A 155 12.78 -6.11 -2.05
N ILE A 156 12.30 -4.91 -2.34
CA ILE A 156 12.77 -3.67 -1.72
C ILE A 156 12.54 -3.71 -0.20
N LEU A 157 11.38 -4.18 0.26
CA LEU A 157 11.08 -4.25 1.70
C LEU A 157 12.02 -5.23 2.42
N TYR A 158 12.23 -6.42 1.86
CA TYR A 158 13.15 -7.41 2.44
C TYR A 158 14.59 -6.92 2.48
N ASN A 159 15.11 -6.41 1.37
CA ASN A 159 16.47 -5.90 1.30
C ASN A 159 16.66 -4.73 2.27
N PHE A 160 15.69 -3.80 2.33
CA PHE A 160 15.71 -2.72 3.31
C PHE A 160 15.81 -3.25 4.74
N VAL A 161 14.97 -4.19 5.17
CA VAL A 161 15.00 -4.72 6.56
C VAL A 161 16.36 -5.34 6.88
N LEU A 162 16.93 -6.11 5.95
CA LEU A 162 18.22 -6.78 6.13
C LEU A 162 19.38 -5.76 6.21
N ASP A 163 19.43 -4.82 5.27
CA ASP A 163 20.48 -3.81 5.18
C ASP A 163 20.39 -2.81 6.34
N TYR A 164 19.17 -2.36 6.68
CA TYR A 164 18.94 -1.46 7.79
C TYR A 164 19.35 -2.10 9.12
N SER A 165 19.00 -3.36 9.34
CA SER A 165 19.41 -4.11 10.54
C SER A 165 20.92 -4.26 10.64
N LYS A 166 21.61 -4.51 9.51
CA LYS A 166 23.08 -4.56 9.45
C LYS A 166 23.68 -3.19 9.80
N ALA A 167 23.20 -2.13 9.17
CA ALA A 167 23.69 -0.77 9.39
C ALA A 167 23.47 -0.29 10.84
N GLN A 168 22.37 -0.70 11.50
CA GLN A 168 22.14 -0.42 12.93
C GLN A 168 23.21 -1.06 13.83
N ARG A 169 23.63 -2.29 13.52
CA ARG A 169 24.70 -2.97 14.28
C ARG A 169 26.06 -2.32 14.08
N GLU A 170 26.33 -1.86 12.86
CA GLU A 170 27.59 -1.21 12.50
C GLU A 170 27.68 0.23 13.05
N ASN A 171 26.53 0.89 13.25
CA ASN A 171 26.43 2.27 13.72
C ASN A 171 25.57 2.40 14.99
N PRO A 172 26.00 1.92 16.18
CA PRO A 172 25.15 1.83 17.37
C PRO A 172 24.67 3.18 17.93
N HIS A 173 25.29 4.31 17.55
CA HIS A 173 24.94 5.65 18.00
C HIS A 173 24.17 6.48 16.96
N TRP A 174 23.59 5.82 15.94
CA TRP A 174 22.94 6.49 14.83
C TRP A 174 21.76 7.38 15.24
N ILE A 175 20.95 6.97 16.23
CA ILE A 175 19.82 7.77 16.73
C ILE A 175 20.29 9.13 17.25
N GLN A 176 21.36 9.17 18.05
CA GLN A 176 21.88 10.42 18.61
C GLN A 176 22.38 11.34 17.49
N GLN A 177 23.02 10.77 16.46
CA GLN A 177 23.48 11.54 15.29
C GLN A 177 22.30 12.13 14.52
N VAL A 178 21.23 11.37 14.34
CA VAL A 178 19.99 11.81 13.68
C VAL A 178 19.30 12.91 14.48
N GLN A 179 19.19 12.75 15.79
CA GLN A 179 18.60 13.76 16.67
C GLN A 179 19.39 15.08 16.64
N ALA A 180 20.73 15.01 16.58
CA ALA A 180 21.57 16.19 16.51
C ALA A 180 21.46 16.93 15.15
N ARG A 181 21.36 16.20 14.03
CA ARG A 181 21.20 16.81 12.69
C ARG A 181 19.76 17.24 12.39
N GLY A 182 18.78 16.65 13.08
CA GLY A 182 17.36 16.79 12.78
C GLY A 182 16.91 15.86 11.64
N LEU A 183 15.60 15.64 11.53
CA LEU A 183 15.03 14.78 10.50
C LEU A 183 14.98 15.50 9.14
N SER A 184 15.36 14.81 8.07
CA SER A 184 15.07 15.21 6.69
C SER A 184 13.75 14.59 6.23
N PHE A 185 12.90 15.43 5.63
CA PHE A 185 11.62 15.01 5.03
C PHE A 185 11.63 15.16 3.51
N ASP A 186 12.82 15.18 2.88
CA ASP A 186 12.96 15.41 1.44
C ASP A 186 12.35 14.26 0.62
N SER A 187 12.47 13.03 1.12
CA SER A 187 11.85 11.84 0.51
C SER A 187 10.33 11.77 0.71
N ILE A 188 9.73 12.61 1.57
CA ILE A 188 8.27 12.71 1.71
C ILE A 188 7.76 13.73 0.69
N LYS A 189 7.45 13.23 -0.50
CA LYS A 189 6.96 14.01 -1.65
C LYS A 189 5.52 13.67 -2.00
N SER A 190 4.83 14.62 -2.63
CA SER A 190 3.52 14.39 -3.22
C SER A 190 3.61 13.32 -4.31
N VAL A 191 2.57 12.48 -4.40
CA VAL A 191 2.48 11.40 -5.38
C VAL A 191 1.54 11.81 -6.51
N GLN A 192 2.00 11.65 -7.75
CA GLN A 192 1.19 11.83 -8.95
C GLN A 192 0.68 10.47 -9.43
N VAL A 193 -0.64 10.33 -9.50
CA VAL A 193 -1.31 9.12 -9.97
C VAL A 193 -2.20 9.49 -11.15
N ASP A 194 -1.91 8.95 -12.32
CA ASP A 194 -2.64 9.17 -13.56
C ASP A 194 -3.53 7.95 -13.86
N ILE A 195 -4.74 8.00 -13.32
CA ILE A 195 -5.78 7.01 -13.57
C ILE A 195 -6.97 7.68 -14.23
N ASP A 196 -7.38 7.14 -15.38
CA ASP A 196 -8.52 7.63 -16.11
C ASP A 196 -9.85 7.13 -15.48
N PHE A 197 -10.55 8.05 -14.81
CA PHE A 197 -11.87 7.83 -14.22
C PHE A 197 -13.02 7.94 -15.24
N THR A 198 -12.77 8.48 -16.44
CA THR A 198 -13.79 8.63 -17.49
C THR A 198 -14.00 7.33 -18.27
N LYS A 199 -12.95 6.50 -18.40
CA LYS A 199 -12.99 5.21 -19.08
C LYS A 199 -13.53 4.08 -18.18
N ARG A 200 -14.80 4.19 -17.76
CA ARG A 200 -15.53 3.07 -17.15
C ARG A 200 -16.00 2.10 -18.22
N ARG A 201 -15.12 1.16 -18.60
CA ARG A 201 -15.51 0.02 -19.46
C ARG A 201 -16.49 -0.87 -18.69
N TRP A 202 -17.36 -1.56 -19.40
CA TRP A 202 -18.39 -2.44 -18.81
C TRP A 202 -17.84 -3.54 -17.88
N LEU A 203 -16.57 -3.91 -18.04
CA LEU A 203 -15.87 -4.89 -17.20
C LEU A 203 -15.12 -4.30 -16.00
N ARG A 204 -14.83 -2.99 -15.97
CA ARG A 204 -14.02 -2.33 -14.92
C ARG A 204 -14.85 -2.02 -13.67
N ILE A 205 -15.28 -3.09 -13.00
CA ILE A 205 -16.26 -3.02 -11.92
C ILE A 205 -15.71 -3.48 -10.56
N LEU A 206 -14.62 -4.24 -10.52
CA LEU A 206 -14.15 -4.86 -9.28
C LEU A 206 -13.56 -3.83 -8.31
N ASP A 207 -14.02 -3.89 -7.06
CA ASP A 207 -13.39 -3.22 -5.92
C ASP A 207 -11.99 -3.78 -5.64
N LEU A 208 -11.23 -3.06 -4.83
CA LEU A 208 -9.85 -3.40 -4.50
C LEU A 208 -9.73 -4.79 -3.88
N GLU A 209 -10.54 -5.13 -2.87
CA GLU A 209 -10.40 -6.40 -2.16
C GLU A 209 -10.78 -7.58 -3.07
N SER A 210 -11.89 -7.48 -3.82
CA SER A 210 -12.26 -8.49 -4.82
C SER A 210 -11.22 -8.64 -5.94
N SER A 211 -10.58 -7.53 -6.35
CA SER A 211 -9.50 -7.55 -7.34
C SER A 211 -8.29 -8.31 -6.83
N ILE A 212 -7.88 -8.07 -5.57
CA ILE A 212 -6.72 -8.73 -4.96
C ILE A 212 -7.00 -10.23 -4.76
N GLU A 213 -8.23 -10.59 -4.34
CA GLU A 213 -8.67 -11.98 -4.22
C GLU A 213 -8.48 -12.77 -5.52
N LEU A 214 -8.83 -12.21 -6.67
CA LEU A 214 -8.57 -12.86 -7.96
C LEU A 214 -7.09 -12.80 -8.34
N PHE A 215 -6.42 -11.68 -8.08
CA PHE A 215 -5.02 -11.47 -8.44
C PHE A 215 -4.09 -12.48 -7.79
N LYS A 216 -4.30 -12.83 -6.51
CA LYS A 216 -3.46 -13.81 -5.79
C LYS A 216 -3.45 -15.19 -6.46
N VAL A 217 -4.51 -15.55 -7.19
CA VAL A 217 -4.57 -16.81 -7.96
C VAL A 217 -3.58 -16.76 -9.12
N PHE A 218 -3.58 -15.69 -9.91
CA PHE A 218 -2.63 -15.52 -11.02
C PHE A 218 -1.20 -15.39 -10.52
N TYR A 219 -1.02 -14.66 -9.42
CA TYR A 219 0.28 -14.46 -8.77
C TYR A 219 0.86 -15.80 -8.30
N SER A 220 0.10 -16.60 -7.54
CA SER A 220 0.52 -17.93 -7.09
C SER A 220 0.74 -18.92 -8.23
N LEU A 221 0.02 -18.80 -9.35
CA LEU A 221 0.24 -19.62 -10.54
C LEU A 221 1.55 -19.29 -11.26
N CYS A 222 1.93 -18.01 -11.31
CA CYS A 222 3.09 -17.56 -12.08
C CYS A 222 4.40 -17.52 -11.29
N LEU A 223 4.37 -17.64 -9.96
CA LEU A 223 5.57 -17.60 -9.10
C LEU A 223 5.90 -18.95 -8.48
N THR A 224 7.12 -19.15 -8.01
CA THR A 224 7.42 -20.33 -7.17
C THR A 224 6.65 -20.24 -5.84
N SER A 225 6.52 -21.39 -5.14
CA SER A 225 5.84 -21.41 -3.83
C SER A 225 6.51 -20.46 -2.83
N ASP A 226 7.84 -20.42 -2.82
CA ASP A 226 8.65 -19.58 -1.92
C ASP A 226 8.54 -18.09 -2.28
N GLU A 227 8.47 -17.75 -3.57
CA GLU A 227 8.25 -16.38 -4.02
C GLU A 227 6.86 -15.86 -3.62
N PHE A 228 5.83 -16.67 -3.81
CA PHE A 228 4.47 -16.32 -3.39
C PHE A 228 4.39 -16.16 -1.86
N GLU A 229 4.98 -17.10 -1.11
CA GLU A 229 5.00 -17.04 0.36
C GLU A 229 5.79 -15.82 0.85
N ARG A 230 6.93 -15.51 0.25
CA ARG A 230 7.70 -14.29 0.54
C ARG A 230 6.87 -13.02 0.31
N ALA A 231 6.14 -12.94 -0.79
CA ALA A 231 5.29 -11.78 -1.08
C ALA A 231 4.12 -11.63 -0.10
N VAL A 232 3.62 -12.73 0.48
CA VAL A 232 2.61 -12.67 1.54
C VAL A 232 3.25 -12.24 2.87
N LEU A 233 4.41 -12.79 3.21
CA LEU A 233 5.11 -12.51 4.46
C LEU A 233 5.66 -11.08 4.53
N SER A 234 5.91 -10.41 3.40
CA SER A 234 6.30 -8.99 3.40
C SER A 234 5.22 -8.08 4.01
N LEU A 235 3.95 -8.50 3.99
CA LEU A 235 2.83 -7.79 4.59
C LEU A 235 2.90 -7.74 6.12
N GLU A 236 3.81 -8.49 6.74
CA GLU A 236 4.02 -8.50 8.19
C GLU A 236 5.02 -7.42 8.65
N PHE A 237 5.62 -6.66 7.72
CA PHE A 237 6.63 -5.66 8.06
C PHE A 237 6.09 -4.32 8.56
N ASP A 238 4.77 -4.08 8.58
CA ASP A 238 4.25 -2.75 8.95
C ASP A 238 4.61 -2.37 10.39
N GLU A 239 4.61 -3.33 11.32
CA GLU A 239 5.05 -3.10 12.70
C GLU A 239 6.53 -2.70 12.78
N ASN A 240 7.39 -3.38 12.02
CA ASN A 240 8.82 -3.06 11.98
C ASN A 240 9.05 -1.63 11.49
N PHE A 241 8.40 -1.27 10.37
CA PHE A 241 8.48 0.06 9.79
C PHE A 241 7.93 1.13 10.74
N GLY A 242 6.80 0.85 11.39
CA GLY A 242 6.24 1.76 12.39
C GLY A 242 7.15 1.97 13.60
N CYS A 243 7.82 0.91 14.07
CA CYS A 243 8.83 1.02 15.11
C CYS A 243 10.03 1.87 14.67
N TYR A 244 10.51 1.71 13.43
CA TYR A 244 11.61 2.52 12.90
C TYR A 244 11.23 4.01 12.82
N VAL A 245 10.04 4.32 12.30
CA VAL A 245 9.52 5.69 12.22
C VAL A 245 9.30 6.28 13.61
N SER A 246 8.78 5.50 14.56
CA SER A 246 8.58 5.96 15.94
C SER A 246 9.90 6.28 16.64
N ALA A 247 10.92 5.44 16.46
CA ALA A 247 12.26 5.68 17.01
C ALA A 247 12.90 6.96 16.45
N LEU A 248 12.69 7.24 15.16
CA LEU A 248 13.17 8.44 14.49
C LEU A 248 12.43 9.70 14.94
N THR A 249 11.11 9.64 15.01
CA THR A 249 10.25 10.80 15.27
C THR A 249 10.04 11.08 16.75
N GLY A 250 10.40 10.13 17.62
CA GLY A 250 10.17 10.18 19.07
C GLY A 250 8.70 10.03 19.48
N ASP A 251 7.82 9.65 18.56
CA ASP A 251 6.38 9.55 18.79
C ASP A 251 5.87 8.15 18.48
N TYR A 252 5.40 7.48 19.53
CA TYR A 252 4.86 6.12 19.49
C TYR A 252 3.32 6.12 19.56
N ASN A 253 2.67 7.27 19.73
CA ASN A 253 1.22 7.34 19.98
C ASN A 253 0.40 6.85 18.79
N TRP A 254 0.92 6.99 17.57
CA TRP A 254 0.22 6.59 16.35
C TRP A 254 0.29 5.07 16.08
N ASN A 255 1.20 4.32 16.72
CA ASN A 255 1.35 2.87 16.48
C ASN A 255 0.09 2.04 16.79
N HIS A 256 -0.89 2.61 17.48
CA HIS A 256 -2.17 1.95 17.73
C HIS A 256 -2.92 1.56 16.44
N VAL A 257 -2.64 2.23 15.32
CA VAL A 257 -3.28 1.96 14.02
C VAL A 257 -2.69 0.77 13.26
N ILE A 258 -1.54 0.24 13.69
CA ILE A 258 -0.89 -0.91 13.07
C ILE A 258 -1.55 -2.21 13.54
N THR A 259 -1.93 -3.07 12.60
CA THR A 259 -2.78 -4.26 12.85
C THR A 259 -2.00 -5.58 12.95
N ASN A 260 -0.90 -5.74 12.23
CA ASN A 260 -0.06 -6.95 12.17
C ASN A 260 1.02 -6.98 13.29
N ARG A 261 0.59 -6.93 14.55
CA ARG A 261 1.50 -6.82 15.72
C ARG A 261 2.26 -8.10 16.11
N HIS A 262 2.21 -9.11 15.26
CA HIS A 262 2.74 -10.44 15.54
C HIS A 262 3.47 -11.01 14.31
N PRO A 263 4.55 -10.35 13.84
CA PRO A 263 5.26 -10.79 12.62
C PRO A 263 5.87 -12.19 12.72
N LEU A 264 5.98 -12.74 13.94
CA LEU A 264 6.42 -14.12 14.18
C LEU A 264 5.27 -15.16 14.20
N ALA A 265 4.02 -14.70 14.03
CA ALA A 265 2.83 -15.53 13.88
C ALA A 265 2.04 -15.06 12.64
N PRO A 266 2.65 -15.15 11.44
CA PRO A 266 2.04 -14.65 10.22
C PRO A 266 0.71 -15.34 9.93
N GLU A 267 -0.23 -14.57 9.39
CA GLU A 267 -1.49 -15.11 8.91
C GLU A 267 -1.28 -16.02 7.69
N SER A 268 -2.26 -16.88 7.43
CA SER A 268 -2.19 -17.76 6.27
C SER A 268 -2.32 -16.98 4.96
N SER A 269 -1.70 -17.48 3.88
CA SER A 269 -1.78 -16.88 2.54
C SER A 269 -3.22 -16.76 2.01
N PHE A 270 -4.18 -17.48 2.57
CA PHE A 270 -5.60 -17.32 2.24
C PHE A 270 -6.16 -15.94 2.63
N SER A 271 -5.64 -15.33 3.70
CA SER A 271 -6.05 -14.00 4.19
C SER A 271 -5.31 -12.85 3.49
N SER A 272 -4.43 -13.15 2.52
CA SER A 272 -3.54 -12.17 1.89
C SER A 272 -4.24 -10.97 1.26
N ALA A 273 -5.47 -11.13 0.73
CA ALA A 273 -6.18 -10.00 0.14
C ALA A 273 -6.59 -8.95 1.18
N ARG A 274 -7.12 -9.42 2.32
CA ARG A 274 -7.46 -8.54 3.44
C ARG A 274 -6.21 -7.93 4.06
N ASN A 275 -5.14 -8.70 4.20
CA ASN A 275 -3.87 -8.21 4.76
C ASN A 275 -3.24 -7.15 3.85
N LEU A 276 -3.27 -7.34 2.53
CA LEU A 276 -2.77 -6.32 1.58
C LEU A 276 -3.60 -5.04 1.63
N MET A 277 -4.91 -5.14 1.83
CA MET A 277 -5.78 -3.98 2.02
C MET A 277 -5.42 -3.21 3.31
N LEU A 278 -5.18 -3.92 4.42
CA LEU A 278 -4.74 -3.31 5.67
C LEU A 278 -3.34 -2.68 5.55
N HIS A 279 -2.40 -3.38 4.91
CA HIS A 279 -1.06 -2.88 4.59
C HIS A 279 -1.10 -1.55 3.81
N GLY A 280 -1.97 -1.47 2.79
CA GLY A 280 -2.20 -0.24 2.03
C GLY A 280 -2.74 0.89 2.90
N ILE A 281 -3.71 0.61 3.77
CA ILE A 281 -4.28 1.60 4.70
C ILE A 281 -3.23 2.09 5.71
N ILE A 282 -2.43 1.20 6.29
CA ILE A 282 -1.38 1.56 7.24
C ILE A 282 -0.31 2.44 6.56
N SER A 283 0.03 2.13 5.31
CA SER A 283 0.94 2.95 4.51
C SER A 283 0.41 4.38 4.32
N GLU A 284 -0.89 4.56 4.08
CA GLU A 284 -1.52 5.89 4.01
C GLU A 284 -1.46 6.64 5.35
N TYR A 285 -1.76 5.96 6.46
CA TYR A 285 -1.71 6.56 7.79
C TYR A 285 -0.31 7.04 8.15
N LEU A 286 0.68 6.17 7.93
CA LEU A 286 2.08 6.46 8.21
C LEU A 286 2.58 7.60 7.31
N HIS A 287 2.30 7.54 6.01
CA HIS A 287 2.73 8.59 5.09
C HIS A 287 2.10 9.94 5.43
N ARG A 288 0.77 9.99 5.68
CA ARG A 288 0.09 11.23 6.08
C ARG A 288 0.62 11.79 7.40
N TYR A 289 0.91 10.92 8.36
CA TYR A 289 1.58 11.31 9.60
C TYR A 289 2.94 12.00 9.31
N LEU A 290 3.76 11.43 8.43
CA LEU A 290 5.05 12.04 8.05
C LEU A 290 4.89 13.37 7.32
N GLU A 291 3.86 13.53 6.48
CA GLU A 291 3.52 14.83 5.87
C GLU A 291 3.20 15.89 6.93
N LEU A 292 2.35 15.55 7.91
CA LEU A 292 2.01 16.47 9.00
C LEU A 292 3.26 16.84 9.82
N ARG A 293 4.14 15.88 10.11
CA ARG A 293 5.42 16.14 10.79
C ARG A 293 6.32 17.09 9.98
N LYS A 294 6.35 16.94 8.65
CA LYS A 294 7.05 17.85 7.73
C LYS A 294 6.47 19.26 7.79
N GLU A 295 5.15 19.40 7.71
CA GLU A 295 4.45 20.70 7.79
C GLU A 295 4.73 21.42 9.11
N MET A 296 4.72 20.70 10.23
CA MET A 296 5.06 21.22 11.56
C MET A 296 6.53 21.67 11.64
N ALA A 297 7.46 20.87 11.08
CA ALA A 297 8.89 21.18 11.09
C ALA A 297 9.24 22.41 10.24
N VAL A 298 8.49 22.68 9.17
CA VAL A 298 8.61 23.90 8.36
C VAL A 298 8.03 25.10 9.11
N SER A 299 6.86 24.94 9.73
CA SER A 299 6.16 26.02 10.44
C SER A 299 6.90 26.48 11.70
N GLY A 300 7.58 25.57 12.40
CA GLY A 300 8.37 25.89 13.60
C GLY A 300 9.74 26.53 13.33
N LYS A 301 10.13 26.70 12.05
CA LYS A 301 11.35 27.42 11.62
C LYS A 301 11.06 28.87 11.21
N GLY A 302 9.81 29.31 11.26
CA GLY A 302 9.36 30.68 10.96
C GLY A 302 9.31 31.58 12.18
#